data_AF-A0AA35TBN1-F1
#
_entry.id   AF-A0AA35TBN1-F1
#
_cell.length_a   1.000
_cell.length_b   1.000
_cell.length_c   1.000
_cell.angle_alpha   90.00
_cell.angle_beta   90.00
_cell.angle_gamma   90.00
#
_symmetry.space_group_name_H-M   'P 1'
#
loop_
_entity.id
_entity.type
_entity.pdbx_description
1 polymer ?
#
loop_
_entity_poly.entity_id
_entity_poly.type
_entity_poly.pdbx_seq_one_letter_code
_entity_poly.pdbx_strand_id
1 'polypeptide(L)'
;MANSAAHSPRAAVILDPFPSIVDPSNVNVLALDPQKKDFDLMKRVIKEVVSTRVSLETRDCINLKQKMDETDPLAFPLLQWIIATCRAHIVLLPEPRQIKSMKTKHQFLLISSPPAKEVAFQQAKQKHGSTYAFHGSSIENWHSIMRKSLVNASGTKFQLHGAAYGKGIYLSPVSTVSFGYTGGLFYMPTTRHRQDVQCLANKTNLKCLALCEGMSHCRVEL
;
A
#
# COMPACT_ATOMS: atom_id res chain seq x y z
N MET A 1 2.77 -3.65 3.75
CA MET A 1 2.53 -3.57 2.28
C MET A 1 3.75 -4.03 1.49
N ALA A 2 4.90 -3.34 1.53
CA ALA A 2 6.13 -3.80 0.85
C ALA A 2 6.54 -5.24 1.21
N ASN A 3 6.46 -5.60 2.50
CA ASN A 3 6.72 -6.97 2.96
C ASN A 3 5.80 -8.00 2.29
N SER A 4 4.50 -7.70 2.19
CA SER A 4 3.51 -8.56 1.53
C SER A 4 3.76 -8.69 0.03
N ALA A 5 4.17 -7.61 -0.63
CA ALA A 5 4.52 -7.63 -2.05
C ALA A 5 5.78 -8.49 -2.32
N ALA A 6 6.80 -8.39 -1.46
CA ALA A 6 8.04 -9.17 -1.60
C ALA A 6 7.84 -10.67 -1.39
N HIS A 7 6.91 -11.06 -0.52
CA HIS A 7 6.57 -12.47 -0.25
C HIS A 7 5.48 -13.04 -1.17
N SER A 8 4.89 -12.23 -2.05
CA SER A 8 3.86 -12.70 -2.98
C SER A 8 4.50 -13.55 -4.08
N PRO A 9 3.84 -14.63 -4.55
CA PRO A 9 4.26 -15.33 -5.77
C PRO A 9 4.23 -14.43 -7.01
N ARG A 10 3.54 -13.29 -6.93
CA ARG A 10 3.45 -12.27 -8.00
C ARG A 10 4.47 -11.14 -7.83
N ALA A 11 5.44 -11.25 -6.92
CA ALA A 11 6.41 -10.20 -6.61
C ALA A 11 7.06 -9.59 -7.86
N ALA A 12 7.38 -10.40 -8.88
CA ALA A 12 7.93 -9.94 -10.15
C ALA A 12 7.07 -8.89 -10.88
N VAL A 13 5.75 -8.94 -10.67
CA VAL A 13 4.78 -8.02 -11.26
C VAL A 13 4.46 -6.88 -10.30
N ILE A 14 4.23 -7.15 -9.01
CA ILE A 14 3.60 -6.18 -8.08
C ILE A 14 4.57 -5.51 -7.10
N LEU A 15 5.79 -6.03 -6.94
CA LEU A 15 6.84 -5.34 -6.19
C LEU A 15 7.48 -4.28 -7.11
N ASP A 16 6.68 -3.26 -7.38
CA ASP A 16 6.96 -2.22 -8.36
C ASP A 16 6.56 -0.84 -7.79
N PRO A 17 7.49 0.13 -7.68
CA PRO A 17 8.92 0.02 -7.98
C PRO A 17 9.63 -1.05 -7.12
N PHE A 18 10.64 -1.68 -7.71
CA PHE A 18 11.60 -2.51 -6.97
C PHE A 18 12.64 -1.58 -6.31
N PRO A 19 13.16 -1.90 -5.11
CA PRO A 19 14.17 -1.08 -4.45
C PRO A 19 15.44 -0.89 -5.29
N SER A 20 16.02 0.31 -5.19
CA SER A 20 17.31 0.66 -5.78
C SER A 20 18.23 1.10 -4.66
N ILE A 21 19.08 0.20 -4.18
CA ILE A 21 19.89 0.39 -2.96
C ILE A 21 21.33 0.03 -3.26
N VAL A 22 22.23 0.96 -2.98
CA VAL A 22 23.68 0.82 -3.13
C VAL A 22 24.19 -0.19 -2.09
N ASP A 23 25.15 -1.03 -2.49
CA ASP A 23 25.84 -1.94 -1.58
C ASP A 23 26.73 -1.14 -0.60
N PRO A 24 26.53 -1.26 0.72
CA PRO A 24 27.37 -0.61 1.73
C PRO A 24 28.85 -0.99 1.66
N SER A 25 29.17 -2.19 1.14
CA SER A 25 30.54 -2.68 0.97
C SER A 25 31.15 -2.29 -0.39
N ASN A 26 30.34 -1.90 -1.38
CA ASN A 26 30.80 -1.47 -2.69
C ASN A 26 29.87 -0.40 -3.30
N VAL A 27 30.26 0.87 -3.14
CA VAL A 27 29.46 2.03 -3.56
C VAL A 27 29.17 2.11 -5.06
N ASN A 28 29.87 1.34 -5.89
CA ASN A 28 29.70 1.33 -7.34
C ASN A 28 28.65 0.31 -7.82
N VAL A 29 28.07 -0.47 -6.91
CA VAL A 29 27.12 -1.54 -7.24
C VAL A 29 25.83 -1.39 -6.45
N LEU A 30 24.71 -1.73 -7.07
CA LEU A 30 23.42 -1.84 -6.39
C LEU A 30 23.27 -3.25 -5.79
N ALA A 31 23.12 -3.34 -4.47
CA ALA A 31 22.75 -4.59 -3.81
C ALA A 31 21.31 -5.01 -4.15
N LEU A 32 20.39 -4.04 -4.19
CA LEU A 32 19.04 -4.24 -4.73
C LEU A 32 18.93 -3.40 -6.00
N ASP A 33 18.86 -4.09 -7.14
CA ASP A 33 18.86 -3.51 -8.48
C ASP A 33 17.51 -3.75 -9.19
N PRO A 34 16.78 -2.71 -9.61
CA PRO A 34 15.56 -2.85 -10.39
C PRO A 34 15.74 -3.57 -11.73
N GLN A 35 16.93 -3.55 -12.32
CA GLN A 35 17.27 -4.24 -13.58
C GLN A 35 17.62 -5.72 -13.34
N LYS A 36 18.23 -6.04 -12.20
CA LYS A 36 18.59 -7.40 -11.80
C LYS A 36 17.97 -7.71 -10.42
N LYS A 37 16.66 -7.95 -10.43
CA LYS A 37 15.86 -8.12 -9.21
C LYS A 37 16.23 -9.43 -8.48
N ASP A 38 16.87 -9.29 -7.32
CA ASP A 38 17.08 -10.38 -6.38
C ASP A 38 15.94 -10.43 -5.35
N PHE A 39 14.96 -11.31 -5.59
CA PHE A 39 13.79 -11.43 -4.71
C PHE A 39 14.10 -12.13 -3.39
N ASP A 40 15.11 -12.99 -3.34
CA ASP A 40 15.44 -13.73 -2.12
C ASP A 40 16.24 -12.84 -1.15
N LEU A 41 17.18 -12.06 -1.69
CA LEU A 41 17.80 -10.96 -0.96
C LEU A 41 16.74 -9.99 -0.44
N MET A 42 15.81 -9.56 -1.29
CA MET A 42 14.74 -8.64 -0.89
C MET A 42 13.88 -9.19 0.26
N LYS A 43 13.46 -10.47 0.21
CA LYS A 43 12.70 -11.13 1.29
C LYS A 43 13.49 -11.18 2.60
N ARG A 44 14.78 -11.51 2.52
CA ARG A 44 15.69 -11.55 3.69
C ARG A 44 15.79 -10.18 4.36
N VAL A 45 16.14 -9.14 3.59
CA VAL A 45 16.35 -7.79 4.13
C VAL A 45 15.04 -7.19 4.66
N ILE A 46 13.92 -7.35 3.95
CA ILE A 46 12.64 -6.78 4.40
C ILE A 46 12.13 -7.45 5.67
N LYS A 47 12.47 -8.72 5.93
CA LYS A 47 12.15 -9.38 7.20
C LYS A 47 12.83 -8.68 8.38
N GLU A 48 14.06 -8.18 8.19
CA GLU A 48 14.80 -7.45 9.23
C GLU A 48 14.28 -6.03 9.46
N VAL A 49 13.86 -5.34 8.40
CA VAL A 49 13.13 -4.06 8.56
C VAL A 49 11.86 -4.25 9.38
N VAL A 50 11.22 -5.39 9.16
CA VAL A 50 9.97 -5.75 9.82
C VAL A 50 10.22 -6.26 11.24
N SER A 51 11.34 -6.91 11.57
CA SER A 51 11.65 -7.36 12.93
C SER A 51 11.99 -6.18 13.86
N THR A 52 12.71 -5.18 13.34
CA THR A 52 13.16 -4.00 14.09
C THR A 52 12.10 -2.91 14.28
N ARG A 53 10.89 -3.09 13.73
CA ARG A 53 9.75 -2.15 13.85
C ARG A 53 9.33 -1.82 15.28
N VAL A 54 9.52 -2.75 16.22
CA VAL A 54 9.18 -2.52 17.65
C VAL A 54 10.08 -1.44 18.26
N SER A 55 11.33 -1.31 17.81
CA SER A 55 12.24 -0.25 18.25
C SER A 55 11.87 1.14 17.72
N LEU A 56 11.08 1.24 16.65
CA LEU A 56 10.53 2.52 16.16
C LEU A 56 9.45 3.08 17.09
N GLU A 57 8.74 2.21 17.82
CA GLU A 57 7.65 2.59 18.71
C GLU A 57 8.16 3.19 20.03
N THR A 58 9.36 2.83 20.46
CA THR A 58 9.94 3.26 21.75
C THR A 58 10.62 4.63 21.72
N ARG A 59 10.59 5.35 20.59
CA ARG A 59 11.27 6.65 20.38
C ARG A 59 12.80 6.63 20.58
N ASP A 60 13.42 5.45 20.71
CA ASP A 60 14.88 5.27 20.70
C ASP A 60 15.44 5.33 19.27
N CYS A 61 15.12 6.41 18.55
CA CYS A 61 15.47 6.57 17.15
C CYS A 61 16.96 6.86 16.93
N ILE A 62 17.68 7.26 17.99
CA ILE A 62 19.07 7.72 17.91
C ILE A 62 20.00 6.60 17.42
N ASN A 63 19.72 5.35 17.78
CA ASN A 63 20.57 4.19 17.44
C ASN A 63 19.90 3.19 16.49
N LEU A 64 18.80 3.55 15.81
CA LEU A 64 18.07 2.61 14.95
C LEU A 64 18.96 2.06 13.82
N LYS A 65 19.74 2.94 13.18
CA LYS A 65 20.66 2.53 12.12
C LYS A 65 21.65 1.48 12.64
N GLN A 66 22.30 1.75 13.77
CA GLN A 66 23.27 0.83 14.36
C GLN A 66 22.65 -0.54 14.66
N LYS A 67 21.47 -0.57 15.28
CA LYS A 67 20.74 -1.83 15.58
C LYS A 67 20.38 -2.61 14.31
N MET A 68 20.03 -1.92 13.22
CA MET A 68 19.71 -2.56 11.95
C MET A 68 20.98 -3.03 11.23
N ASP A 69 22.08 -2.28 11.31
CA ASP A 69 23.37 -2.68 10.72
C ASP A 69 23.94 -3.93 11.40
N GLU A 70 23.67 -4.14 12.70
CA GLU A 70 24.03 -5.35 13.45
C GLU A 70 23.33 -6.61 12.93
N THR A 71 22.14 -6.49 12.34
CA THR A 71 21.40 -7.63 11.78
C THR A 71 21.59 -7.78 10.28
N ASP A 72 21.46 -6.67 9.53
CA ASP A 72 21.68 -6.61 8.10
C ASP A 72 21.98 -5.18 7.65
N PRO A 73 23.17 -4.90 7.07
CA PRO A 73 23.56 -3.56 6.64
C PRO A 73 22.67 -2.97 5.53
N LEU A 74 21.85 -3.78 4.86
CA LEU A 74 20.87 -3.32 3.88
C LEU A 74 19.51 -2.94 4.49
N ALA A 75 19.24 -3.31 5.75
CA ALA A 75 17.92 -3.10 6.35
C ALA A 75 17.62 -1.60 6.54
N PHE A 76 18.55 -0.82 7.09
CA PHE A 76 18.34 0.61 7.27
C PHE A 76 18.22 1.36 5.92
N PRO A 77 19.11 1.13 4.92
CA PRO A 77 18.93 1.66 3.57
C PRO A 77 17.57 1.28 2.94
N LEU A 78 17.09 0.04 3.16
CA LEU A 78 15.79 -0.37 2.67
C LEU A 78 14.64 0.37 3.35
N LEU A 79 14.70 0.56 4.67
CA LEU A 79 13.71 1.35 5.40
C LEU A 79 13.68 2.80 4.89
N GLN A 80 14.85 3.42 4.73
CA GLN A 80 14.97 4.77 4.15
C GLN A 80 14.36 4.82 2.76
N TRP A 81 14.69 3.86 1.89
CA TRP A 81 14.12 3.79 0.54
C TRP A 81 12.59 3.65 0.59
N ILE A 82 12.05 2.77 1.44
CA ILE A 82 10.60 2.55 1.56
C ILE A 82 9.88 3.85 1.91
N ILE A 83 10.40 4.60 2.89
CA ILE A 83 9.84 5.87 3.38
C ILE A 83 10.00 6.95 2.32
N ALA A 84 11.23 7.18 1.83
CA ALA A 84 11.56 8.28 0.93
C ALA A 84 10.82 8.21 -0.42
N THR A 85 10.58 6.99 -0.92
CA THR A 85 9.88 6.80 -2.20
C THR A 85 8.35 6.77 -2.04
N CYS A 86 7.83 6.75 -0.82
CA CYS A 86 6.39 6.76 -0.55
C CYS A 86 5.91 8.20 -0.48
N ARG A 87 5.52 8.77 -1.63
CA ARG A 87 5.01 10.15 -1.73
C ARG A 87 3.59 10.35 -1.17
N ALA A 88 2.98 9.27 -0.68
CA ALA A 88 1.67 9.31 -0.07
C ALA A 88 1.72 10.07 1.26
N HIS A 89 0.93 11.13 1.37
CA HIS A 89 0.63 11.77 2.64
C HIS A 89 -0.51 11.00 3.32
N ILE A 90 -0.21 10.38 4.45
CA ILE A 90 -1.12 9.50 5.20
C ILE A 90 -1.36 10.12 6.57
N VAL A 91 -2.61 10.46 6.87
CA VAL A 91 -2.99 11.07 8.15
C VAL A 91 -4.10 10.25 8.78
N LEU A 92 -3.94 9.89 10.06
CA LEU A 92 -5.00 9.23 10.81
C LEU A 92 -6.24 10.14 10.86
N LEU A 93 -7.40 9.63 10.49
CA LEU A 93 -8.64 10.40 10.58
C LEU A 93 -9.02 10.62 12.05
N PRO A 94 -9.32 11.87 12.45
CA PRO A 94 -9.86 12.12 13.78
C PRO A 94 -11.22 11.44 13.93
N GLU A 95 -11.56 11.01 15.15
CA GLU A 95 -12.77 10.22 15.44
C GLU A 95 -14.07 10.77 14.81
N PRO A 96 -14.35 12.11 14.81
CA PRO A 96 -15.56 12.65 14.20
C PRO A 96 -15.65 12.45 12.68
N ARG A 97 -14.52 12.23 12.00
CA ARG A 97 -14.44 12.00 10.54
C ARG A 97 -14.37 10.52 10.17
N GLN A 98 -14.37 9.62 11.16
CA GLN A 98 -14.31 8.18 10.91
C GLN A 98 -15.69 7.62 10.53
N ILE A 99 -15.71 6.72 9.56
CA ILE A 99 -16.92 6.01 9.13
C ILE A 99 -17.17 4.87 10.13
N LYS A 100 -18.14 5.07 11.03
CA LYS A 100 -18.42 4.14 12.14
C LYS A 100 -18.81 2.73 11.65
N SER A 101 -19.51 2.63 10.53
CA SER A 101 -19.95 1.34 9.95
C SER A 101 -18.79 0.44 9.51
N MET A 102 -17.57 0.99 9.32
CA MET A 102 -16.36 0.22 9.00
C MET A 102 -15.79 -0.56 10.20
N LYS A 103 -16.26 -0.28 11.43
CA LYS A 103 -15.88 -1.00 12.67
C LYS A 103 -14.37 -1.08 12.91
N THR A 104 -13.62 -0.05 12.50
CA THR A 104 -12.18 0.07 12.74
C THR A 104 -11.80 1.52 12.99
N LYS A 105 -10.86 1.74 13.91
CA LYS A 105 -10.25 3.07 14.16
C LYS A 105 -9.11 3.41 13.21
N HIS A 106 -8.65 2.42 12.43
CA HIS A 106 -7.52 2.55 11.50
C HIS A 106 -8.01 3.09 10.16
N GLN A 107 -8.51 4.31 10.17
CA GLN A 107 -8.97 5.01 8.97
C GLN A 107 -8.05 6.20 8.73
N PHE A 108 -7.58 6.35 7.50
CA PHE A 108 -6.57 7.34 7.15
C PHE A 108 -7.04 8.15 5.94
N LEU A 109 -6.77 9.45 5.97
CA LEU A 109 -6.79 10.28 4.77
C LEU A 109 -5.51 9.99 3.99
N LEU A 110 -5.66 9.65 2.73
CA LEU A 110 -4.57 9.40 1.79
C LEU A 110 -4.60 10.46 0.69
N ILE A 111 -3.52 11.21 0.56
CA ILE A 111 -3.29 12.12 -0.57
C ILE A 111 -2.03 11.65 -1.28
N SER A 112 -2.16 11.24 -2.54
CA SER A 112 -1.04 10.67 -3.32
C SER A 112 -0.91 11.24 -4.74
N SER A 113 -1.86 12.03 -5.20
CA SER A 113 -1.89 12.59 -6.55
C SER A 113 -0.92 13.77 -6.68
N PRO A 114 -0.17 13.88 -7.81
CA PRO A 114 0.56 15.09 -8.14
C PRO A 114 -0.36 16.32 -8.21
N PRO A 115 0.12 17.54 -7.87
CA PRO A 115 -0.71 18.75 -7.88
C PRO A 115 -1.47 18.98 -9.20
N ALA A 116 -0.84 18.68 -10.34
CA ALA A 116 -1.48 18.81 -11.65
C ALA A 116 -2.70 17.88 -11.83
N LYS A 117 -2.62 16.62 -11.35
CA LYS A 117 -3.75 15.68 -11.40
C LYS A 117 -4.89 16.14 -10.49
N GLU A 118 -4.56 16.70 -9.33
CA GLU A 118 -5.55 17.24 -8.39
C GLU A 118 -6.28 18.45 -8.98
N VAL A 119 -5.56 19.39 -9.60
CA VAL A 119 -6.17 20.55 -10.28
C VAL A 119 -7.14 20.10 -11.38
N ALA A 120 -6.73 19.15 -12.21
CA ALA A 120 -7.59 18.60 -13.27
C ALA A 120 -8.84 17.91 -12.69
N PHE A 121 -8.69 17.17 -11.58
CA PHE A 121 -9.81 16.54 -10.89
C PHE A 121 -10.79 17.58 -10.34
N GLN A 122 -10.31 18.64 -9.69
CA GLN A 122 -11.17 19.69 -9.14
C GLN A 122 -11.94 20.44 -10.24
N GLN A 123 -11.30 20.72 -11.39
CA GLN A 123 -11.97 21.31 -12.55
C GLN A 123 -13.06 20.38 -13.10
N ALA A 124 -12.76 19.09 -13.28
CA ALA A 124 -13.73 18.10 -13.74
C ALA A 124 -14.90 17.94 -12.74
N LYS A 125 -14.61 17.97 -11.44
CA LYS A 125 -15.59 17.87 -10.35
C LYS A 125 -16.60 19.01 -10.38
N GLN A 126 -16.16 20.25 -10.65
CA GLN A 126 -17.07 21.39 -10.77
C GLN A 126 -18.07 21.21 -11.92
N LYS A 127 -17.66 20.53 -13.00
CA LYS A 127 -18.49 20.31 -14.19
C LYS A 127 -19.38 19.07 -14.11
N HIS A 128 -18.87 17.99 -13.53
CA HIS A 128 -19.49 16.66 -13.61
C HIS A 128 -19.93 16.09 -12.25
N GLY A 129 -19.58 16.76 -11.15
CA GLY A 129 -19.73 16.22 -9.81
C GLY A 129 -18.75 15.09 -9.51
N SER A 130 -18.72 14.67 -8.26
CA SER A 130 -17.97 13.50 -7.81
C SER A 130 -18.84 12.61 -6.93
N THR A 131 -18.43 11.35 -6.85
CA THR A 131 -19.01 10.34 -5.97
C THR A 131 -17.91 9.55 -5.28
N TYR A 132 -18.25 8.92 -4.17
CA TYR A 132 -17.35 8.05 -3.43
C TYR A 132 -17.73 6.59 -3.64
N ALA A 133 -16.73 5.76 -3.88
CA ALA A 133 -16.91 4.32 -4.02
C ALA A 133 -15.70 3.55 -3.49
N PHE A 134 -15.92 2.35 -3.01
CA PHE A 134 -14.90 1.52 -2.40
C PHE A 134 -14.12 0.71 -3.44
N HIS A 135 -12.80 0.64 -3.26
CA HIS A 135 -11.91 -0.29 -3.94
C HIS A 135 -11.28 -1.26 -2.94
N GLY A 136 -11.32 -2.56 -3.26
CA GLY A 136 -10.59 -3.57 -2.51
C GLY A 136 -9.53 -4.24 -3.36
N SER A 137 -8.40 -4.53 -2.74
CA SER A 137 -7.29 -5.25 -3.37
C SER A 137 -6.51 -6.04 -2.32
N SER A 138 -5.96 -7.19 -2.69
CA SER A 138 -5.06 -7.96 -1.81
C SER A 138 -3.92 -7.10 -1.28
N ILE A 139 -3.54 -7.29 -0.01
CA ILE A 139 -2.58 -6.43 0.69
C ILE A 139 -1.21 -6.30 -0.02
N GLU A 140 -0.80 -7.34 -0.74
CA GLU A 140 0.39 -7.39 -1.59
C GLU A 140 0.39 -6.36 -2.73
N ASN A 141 -0.78 -5.98 -3.27
CA ASN A 141 -0.87 -5.01 -4.38
C ASN A 141 -0.66 -3.57 -3.88
N TRP A 142 -0.86 -3.31 -2.58
CA TRP A 142 -0.83 -1.97 -2.03
C TRP A 142 0.57 -1.33 -2.02
N HIS A 143 1.64 -2.12 -2.14
CA HIS A 143 2.97 -1.55 -2.39
C HIS A 143 2.99 -0.68 -3.65
N SER A 144 2.44 -1.19 -4.76
CA SER A 144 2.34 -0.46 -6.01
C SER A 144 1.25 0.63 -5.95
N ILE A 145 0.07 0.31 -5.42
CA ILE A 145 -1.06 1.27 -5.36
C ILE A 145 -0.68 2.53 -4.58
N MET A 146 0.04 2.39 -3.46
CA MET A 146 0.46 3.55 -2.66
C MET A 146 1.48 4.46 -3.37
N ARG A 147 2.16 3.96 -4.41
CA ARG A 147 3.23 4.67 -5.12
C ARG A 147 2.82 5.16 -6.51
N LYS A 148 1.90 4.44 -7.17
CA LYS A 148 1.46 4.67 -8.54
C LYS A 148 -0.03 5.02 -8.65
N SER A 149 -0.73 5.10 -7.52
CA SER A 149 -2.20 5.18 -7.44
C SER A 149 -2.87 3.93 -8.04
N LEU A 150 -4.20 3.94 -8.08
CA LEU A 150 -4.95 2.91 -8.81
C LEU A 150 -4.74 3.09 -10.31
N VAL A 151 -4.52 1.98 -11.02
CA VAL A 151 -4.32 1.95 -12.46
C VAL A 151 -5.30 1.00 -13.12
N ASN A 152 -5.68 1.29 -14.36
CA ASN A 152 -6.47 0.35 -15.15
C ASN A 152 -5.62 -0.88 -15.52
N ALA A 153 -5.82 -1.98 -14.81
CA ALA A 153 -5.08 -3.22 -15.01
C ALA A 153 -5.62 -4.07 -16.18
N SER A 154 -6.74 -3.69 -16.79
CA SER A 154 -7.46 -4.53 -17.75
C SER A 154 -6.65 -4.78 -19.03
N GLY A 155 -6.49 -6.04 -19.42
CA GLY A 155 -5.69 -6.46 -20.58
C GLY A 155 -4.17 -6.37 -20.35
N THR A 156 -3.72 -6.13 -19.12
CA THR A 156 -2.30 -6.05 -18.77
C THR A 156 -1.88 -7.23 -17.90
N LYS A 157 -0.58 -7.39 -17.68
CA LYS A 157 -0.02 -8.38 -16.72
C LYS A 157 -0.49 -8.18 -15.27
N PHE A 158 -1.09 -7.02 -14.94
CA PHE A 158 -1.64 -6.74 -13.61
C PHE A 158 -3.07 -7.27 -13.41
N GLN A 159 -3.74 -7.71 -14.48
CA GLN A 159 -5.12 -8.20 -14.42
C GLN A 159 -5.19 -9.53 -13.64
N LEU A 160 -5.86 -9.51 -12.48
CA LEU A 160 -6.17 -10.72 -11.69
C LEU A 160 -7.52 -11.34 -12.04
N HIS A 161 -8.51 -10.48 -12.29
CA HIS A 161 -9.88 -10.88 -12.58
C HIS A 161 -10.27 -10.39 -13.97
N GLY A 162 -11.23 -11.05 -14.61
CA GLY A 162 -11.76 -10.62 -15.90
C GLY A 162 -12.32 -9.19 -15.87
N ALA A 163 -12.39 -8.56 -17.04
CA ALA A 163 -12.97 -7.24 -17.21
C ALA A 163 -14.45 -7.34 -17.66
N ALA A 164 -15.31 -7.89 -16.79
CA ALA A 164 -16.69 -8.26 -17.13
C ALA A 164 -17.56 -7.07 -17.61
N TYR A 165 -17.29 -5.86 -17.09
CA TYR A 165 -17.97 -4.62 -17.49
C TYR A 165 -17.09 -3.71 -18.36
N GLY A 166 -16.09 -4.30 -19.03
CA GLY A 166 -15.11 -3.58 -19.85
C GLY A 166 -13.88 -3.14 -19.06
N LYS A 167 -12.94 -2.50 -19.78
CA LYS A 167 -11.66 -2.08 -19.21
C LYS A 167 -11.86 -0.90 -18.25
N GLY A 168 -11.35 -1.00 -17.03
CA GLY A 168 -11.38 0.10 -16.07
C GLY A 168 -10.90 -0.27 -14.67
N ILE A 169 -10.95 0.71 -13.77
CA ILE A 169 -10.77 0.52 -12.32
C ILE A 169 -12.16 0.25 -11.73
N TYR A 170 -12.30 -0.88 -11.04
CA TYR A 170 -13.58 -1.34 -10.51
C TYR A 170 -13.75 -0.81 -9.09
N LEU A 171 -14.87 -0.13 -8.86
CA LEU A 171 -15.29 0.44 -7.58
C LEU A 171 -16.73 -0.02 -7.27
N SER A 172 -17.11 -0.03 -6.00
CA SER A 172 -18.48 -0.34 -5.57
C SER A 172 -18.95 0.65 -4.50
N PRO A 173 -20.19 1.17 -4.56
CA PRO A 173 -20.76 1.96 -3.47
C PRO A 173 -21.00 1.09 -2.21
N VAL A 174 -21.03 -0.23 -2.36
CA VAL A 174 -21.22 -1.20 -1.29
C VAL A 174 -19.86 -1.75 -0.84
N SER A 175 -19.45 -1.41 0.38
CA SER A 175 -18.15 -1.79 0.93
C SER A 175 -17.94 -3.30 1.02
N THR A 176 -18.99 -4.09 1.28
CA THR A 176 -18.90 -5.56 1.39
C THR A 176 -18.52 -6.23 0.07
N VAL A 177 -18.95 -5.68 -1.06
CA VAL A 177 -18.55 -6.13 -2.40
C VAL A 177 -17.05 -5.94 -2.57
N SER A 178 -16.55 -4.72 -2.34
CA SER A 178 -15.12 -4.42 -2.46
C SER A 178 -14.28 -5.16 -1.42
N PHE A 179 -14.81 -5.40 -0.22
CA PHE A 179 -14.13 -6.19 0.81
C PHE A 179 -13.81 -7.62 0.33
N GLY A 180 -14.66 -8.21 -0.51
CA GLY A 180 -14.42 -9.52 -1.15
C GLY A 180 -13.14 -9.56 -2.00
N TYR A 181 -12.68 -8.41 -2.51
CA TYR A 181 -11.46 -8.29 -3.32
C TYR A 181 -10.19 -7.98 -2.49
N THR A 182 -10.28 -7.93 -1.16
CA THR A 182 -9.13 -7.64 -0.28
C THR A 182 -8.23 -8.85 0.04
N GLY A 183 -8.54 -10.01 -0.53
CA GLY A 183 -7.83 -11.27 -0.31
C GLY A 183 -8.44 -12.12 0.81
N GLY A 184 -8.63 -13.42 0.52
CA GLY A 184 -9.22 -14.43 1.42
C GLY A 184 -10.69 -14.73 1.15
N LEU A 185 -11.12 -15.98 1.35
CA LEU A 185 -12.53 -16.38 1.33
C LEU A 185 -13.36 -15.49 2.28
N PHE A 186 -14.64 -15.28 1.93
CA PHE A 186 -15.63 -14.57 2.76
C PHE A 186 -15.82 -15.26 4.12
N TYR A 187 -14.93 -15.00 5.07
CA TYR A 187 -15.20 -15.23 6.47
C TYR A 187 -15.46 -13.87 7.12
N MET A 188 -16.73 -13.55 7.30
CA MET A 188 -17.14 -12.49 8.22
C MET A 188 -16.73 -12.95 9.62
N PRO A 189 -15.87 -12.22 10.36
CA PRO A 189 -15.61 -12.56 11.74
C PRO A 189 -16.91 -12.31 12.52
N THR A 190 -17.53 -13.38 13.01
CA THR A 190 -18.68 -13.33 13.93
C THR A 190 -18.28 -13.00 15.36
N THR A 191 -16.99 -12.78 15.64
CA THR A 191 -16.48 -12.58 16.99
C THR A 191 -16.14 -11.11 17.26
N ARG A 192 -16.68 -10.60 18.37
CA ARG A 192 -16.30 -9.32 18.98
C ARG A 192 -14.82 -9.39 19.39
N HIS A 193 -13.92 -8.88 18.55
CA HIS A 193 -12.55 -8.66 18.99
C HIS A 193 -12.47 -7.44 19.90
N ARG A 194 -11.96 -7.70 21.10
CA ARG A 194 -11.53 -6.71 22.11
C ARG A 194 -10.66 -5.64 21.42
N GLN A 195 -10.89 -4.38 21.76
CA GLN A 195 -10.15 -3.24 21.24
C GLN A 195 -8.70 -3.25 21.75
N ASP A 196 -7.86 -4.14 21.20
CA ASP A 196 -6.43 -4.06 21.45
C ASP A 196 -5.86 -2.87 20.67
N VAL A 197 -5.20 -1.97 21.41
CA VAL A 197 -4.43 -0.83 20.90
C VAL A 197 -3.10 -1.30 20.30
N GLN A 198 -3.10 -2.42 19.59
CA GLN A 198 -1.90 -2.99 18.99
C GLN A 198 -1.62 -2.36 17.62
N CYS A 199 -0.35 -2.03 17.41
CA CYS A 199 0.17 -1.50 16.16
C CYS A 199 -0.25 -2.37 14.96
N LEU A 200 -0.68 -1.73 13.86
CA LEU A 200 -1.02 -2.37 12.59
C LEU A 200 0.13 -3.26 12.06
N ALA A 201 1.36 -2.94 12.45
CA ALA A 201 2.55 -3.61 11.96
C ALA A 201 2.67 -5.08 12.41
N ASN A 202 1.97 -5.50 13.48
CA ASN A 202 2.06 -6.87 14.00
C ASN A 202 1.00 -7.84 13.45
N LYS A 203 0.10 -7.38 12.57
CA LYS A 203 -0.98 -8.22 12.04
C LYS A 203 -0.56 -8.91 10.74
N THR A 204 -0.57 -10.24 10.73
CA THR A 204 -0.31 -11.08 9.55
C THR A 204 -1.47 -11.06 8.54
N ASN A 205 -2.68 -10.73 8.99
CA ASN A 205 -3.91 -10.71 8.19
C ASN A 205 -4.46 -9.29 7.98
N LEU A 206 -3.60 -8.37 7.53
CA LEU A 206 -4.02 -7.00 7.24
C LEU A 206 -4.87 -6.96 5.96
N LYS A 207 -6.12 -6.51 6.09
CA LYS A 207 -6.98 -6.15 4.96
C LYS A 207 -7.05 -4.64 4.82
N CYS A 208 -6.99 -4.15 3.58
CA CYS A 208 -7.02 -2.73 3.27
C CYS A 208 -8.11 -2.46 2.24
N LEU A 209 -8.89 -1.41 2.47
CA LEU A 209 -9.97 -0.95 1.62
C LEU A 209 -9.76 0.55 1.38
N ALA A 210 -9.79 0.99 0.13
CA ALA A 210 -9.81 2.43 -0.19
C ALA A 210 -11.25 2.89 -0.39
N LEU A 211 -11.56 4.07 0.13
CA LEU A 211 -12.71 4.85 -0.30
C LEU A 211 -12.19 5.92 -1.28
N CYS A 212 -12.52 5.75 -2.55
CA CYS A 212 -12.02 6.59 -3.63
C CYS A 212 -13.06 7.63 -4.02
N GLU A 213 -12.63 8.87 -4.25
CA GLU A 213 -13.43 9.89 -4.91
C GLU A 213 -13.22 9.79 -6.42
N GLY A 214 -14.32 9.67 -7.19
CA GLY A 214 -14.31 9.57 -8.65
C GLY A 214 -15.36 10.47 -9.29
N MET A 215 -15.25 10.74 -10.59
CA MET A 215 -16.22 11.56 -11.33
C MET A 215 -17.55 10.83 -11.51
N SER A 216 -18.67 11.50 -11.26
CA SER A 216 -20.00 10.87 -11.29
C SER A 216 -20.46 10.44 -12.71
N HIS A 217 -19.98 11.12 -13.76
CA HIS A 217 -20.51 10.96 -15.13
C HIS A 217 -19.46 10.88 -16.25
N CYS A 218 -18.19 10.59 -15.94
CA CYS A 218 -17.18 10.32 -16.97
C CYS A 218 -16.52 8.96 -16.76
N ARG A 219 -16.42 8.17 -17.83
CA ARG A 219 -15.31 7.22 -18.00
C ARG A 219 -14.04 8.05 -18.10
N VAL A 220 -13.48 8.45 -16.96
CA VAL A 220 -12.17 9.09 -16.92
C VAL A 220 -11.16 7.98 -17.08
N GLU A 221 -10.45 7.95 -18.21
CA GLU A 221 -9.22 7.18 -18.31
C GLU A 221 -8.22 7.81 -17.32
N LEU A 222 -7.96 7.10 -16.22
CA LEU A 222 -7.05 7.50 -15.13
C LEU A 222 -5.59 7.15 -15.42
#